data_AF-A0A972U245-F1
#
_entry.id   AF-A0A972U245-F1
#
_cell.length_a   1.000
_cell.length_b   1.000
_cell.length_c   1.000
_cell.angle_alpha   90.00
_cell.angle_beta   90.00
_cell.angle_gamma   90.00
#
_symmetry.space_group_name_H-M   'P 1'
#
loop_
_entity.id
_entity.type
_entity.pdbx_description
1 polymer ?
#
loop_
_entity_poly.entity_id
_entity_poly.type
_entity_poly.pdbx_seq_one_letter_code
_entity_poly.pdbx_strand_id
1 'polypeptide(L)'
;MTPTSPADSAQAVESNGWIDPAPSPLLLLLGEKTDTESERGVDCPGTLPAPSDPDLAARARAAKDSLGDRVFVLGHHYQRDEVVEFADVTGDSFKLAREAAARPEAEFIVFCGVHFMAESADILTSDSQKVVLPDLAAGCSMADMAAINQVEDAWRTLEQAGIAADTLPVTYMNSSADIKAFTGRHGGTVCTSSNAATSLRWAFESAEHVLFMPDQHLGRNTAIGDMGIKPEDCVVFDPRKPGGGLTHEQLRAAKMILWRGHCSVHGRFTPECVDDVRERIPGVNVIVHPECKREVVEKADYVGSTEGIIKALAAAEPGSAWAIGTELNLVKRLAEQNPDKRVVFLDKTVCYCSTMNRIDLPHFTWALESLVAGTVVNQIEVDPDTAHWARVALDRMLALPGA
;
A
#
# COMPACT_ATOMS: atom_id res chain seq x y z
N MET A 1 22.68 -55.55 -6.92
CA MET A 1 21.56 -54.62 -7.16
C MET A 1 20.98 -54.25 -5.81
N THR A 2 21.38 -53.08 -5.32
CA THR A 2 20.92 -52.47 -4.08
C THR A 2 20.97 -50.96 -4.35
N PRO A 3 19.85 -50.23 -4.25
CA PRO A 3 19.79 -48.85 -4.71
C PRO A 3 20.37 -47.91 -3.65
N THR A 4 21.23 -47.00 -4.11
CA THR A 4 21.73 -45.85 -3.36
C THR A 4 20.68 -44.75 -3.30
N SER A 5 20.52 -44.17 -2.10
CA SER A 5 19.69 -43.01 -1.78
C SER A 5 20.14 -41.75 -2.53
N PRO A 6 19.22 -40.86 -2.95
CA PRO A 6 19.57 -39.52 -3.39
C PRO A 6 19.48 -38.57 -2.19
N ALA A 7 20.63 -38.14 -1.70
CA ALA A 7 20.79 -36.93 -0.91
C ALA A 7 21.43 -35.90 -1.84
N ASP A 8 20.63 -34.96 -2.34
CA ASP A 8 21.09 -33.68 -2.88
C ASP A 8 19.99 -32.65 -2.62
N SER A 9 19.98 -32.15 -1.39
CA SER A 9 19.29 -30.92 -1.02
C SER A 9 20.10 -29.74 -1.53
N ALA A 10 19.53 -28.97 -2.45
CA ALA A 10 20.08 -27.71 -2.93
C ALA A 10 20.43 -26.80 -1.73
N GLN A 11 21.71 -26.48 -1.58
CA GLN A 11 22.19 -25.47 -0.66
C GLN A 11 21.69 -24.10 -1.15
N ALA A 12 20.79 -23.48 -0.39
CA ALA A 12 20.52 -22.06 -0.50
C ALA A 12 21.82 -21.31 -0.18
N VAL A 13 22.23 -20.42 -1.08
CA VAL A 13 23.42 -19.57 -0.90
C VAL A 13 23.11 -18.56 0.19
N GLU A 14 23.72 -18.75 1.37
CA GLU A 14 23.69 -17.76 2.46
C GLU A 14 24.49 -16.52 2.04
N SER A 15 23.81 -15.38 1.94
CA SER A 15 24.45 -14.07 2.06
C SER A 15 23.72 -13.27 3.15
N ASN A 16 24.49 -12.77 4.11
CA ASN A 16 24.07 -11.89 5.22
C ASN A 16 23.02 -12.39 6.24
N GLY A 17 22.79 -13.70 6.38
CA GLY A 17 21.89 -14.23 7.42
C GLY A 17 20.40 -13.97 7.19
N TRP A 18 20.04 -13.41 6.02
CA TRP A 18 18.68 -13.41 5.51
C TRP A 18 18.31 -14.83 5.06
N ILE A 19 17.14 -15.31 5.48
CA ILE A 19 16.58 -16.57 5.04
C ILE A 19 15.32 -16.23 4.24
N ASP A 20 15.34 -16.49 2.93
CA ASP A 20 14.16 -16.29 2.10
C ASP A 20 12.99 -17.11 2.65
N PRO A 21 11.78 -16.52 2.77
CA PRO A 21 10.59 -17.28 3.12
C PRO A 21 10.40 -18.41 2.10
N ALA A 22 10.04 -19.60 2.59
CA ALA A 22 9.86 -20.74 1.71
C ALA A 22 8.68 -20.47 0.75
N PRO A 23 8.79 -20.82 -0.54
CA PRO A 23 7.62 -20.88 -1.40
C PRO A 23 6.62 -21.85 -0.74
N SER A 24 5.35 -21.44 -0.67
CA SER A 24 4.31 -22.28 -0.06
C SER A 24 4.32 -23.66 -0.70
N PRO A 25 4.37 -24.78 0.05
CA PRO A 25 4.30 -26.12 -0.53
C PRO A 25 2.96 -26.39 -1.24
N LEU A 26 1.93 -25.56 -0.99
CA LEU A 26 0.71 -25.53 -1.79
C LEU A 26 0.95 -25.03 -3.23
N LEU A 27 1.94 -24.16 -3.48
CA LEU A 27 2.28 -23.67 -4.82
C LEU A 27 2.92 -24.73 -5.72
N LEU A 28 3.57 -25.75 -5.15
CA LEU A 28 4.06 -26.91 -5.91
C LEU A 28 2.95 -27.92 -6.25
N LEU A 29 1.78 -27.81 -5.62
CA LEU A 29 0.58 -28.62 -5.86
C LEU A 29 -0.50 -27.89 -6.69
N LEU A 30 -0.38 -26.58 -6.87
CA LEU A 30 -1.34 -25.73 -7.60
C LEU A 30 -1.15 -25.75 -9.12
N GLY A 31 -0.23 -26.56 -9.64
CA GLY A 31 -0.11 -26.82 -11.08
C GLY A 31 -1.24 -27.68 -11.68
N GLU A 32 -2.08 -28.32 -10.87
CA GLU A 32 -3.12 -29.24 -11.39
C GLU A 32 -4.52 -29.10 -10.78
N LYS A 33 -4.74 -28.24 -9.78
CA LYS A 33 -6.08 -28.07 -9.18
C LYS A 33 -6.42 -26.62 -8.87
N THR A 34 -7.62 -26.22 -9.30
CA THR A 34 -8.28 -24.96 -9.00
C THR A 34 -9.00 -25.04 -7.65
N ASP A 35 -8.68 -24.11 -6.73
CA ASP A 35 -9.48 -23.87 -5.53
C ASP A 35 -10.57 -22.82 -5.85
N THR A 36 -11.82 -23.28 -5.92
CA THR A 36 -12.99 -22.46 -6.22
C THR A 36 -13.43 -21.57 -5.07
N GLU A 37 -12.92 -21.80 -3.86
CA GLU A 37 -13.17 -20.99 -2.67
C GLU A 37 -12.09 -19.90 -2.48
N SER A 38 -10.95 -20.01 -3.17
CA SER A 38 -9.94 -18.95 -3.20
C SER A 38 -10.45 -17.73 -3.97
N GLU A 39 -10.23 -16.53 -3.45
CA GLU A 39 -10.55 -15.30 -4.19
C GLU A 39 -9.76 -15.28 -5.51
N ARG A 40 -10.41 -14.95 -6.64
CA ARG A 40 -9.74 -15.00 -7.94
C ARG A 40 -8.59 -13.99 -7.97
N GLY A 41 -7.36 -14.47 -8.23
CA GLY A 41 -6.18 -13.63 -8.47
C GLY A 41 -5.02 -13.76 -7.48
N VAL A 42 -5.00 -14.80 -6.61
CA VAL A 42 -3.97 -14.97 -5.56
C VAL A 42 -2.91 -16.04 -5.83
N ASP A 43 -2.59 -16.33 -7.09
CA ASP A 43 -1.41 -17.18 -7.38
C ASP A 43 -0.13 -16.33 -7.40
N CYS A 44 0.67 -16.48 -6.34
CA CYS A 44 1.95 -15.82 -6.16
C CYS A 44 3.06 -16.89 -6.05
N PRO A 45 3.79 -17.20 -7.13
CA PRO A 45 4.71 -18.36 -7.22
C PRO A 45 5.97 -18.25 -6.33
N GLY A 46 6.04 -17.27 -5.43
CA GLY A 46 7.15 -17.08 -4.48
C GLY A 46 8.44 -16.52 -5.10
N THR A 47 8.58 -16.55 -6.42
CA THR A 47 9.72 -16.00 -7.16
C THR A 47 9.22 -15.28 -8.42
N LEU A 48 9.87 -14.17 -8.74
CA LEU A 48 9.61 -13.44 -9.98
C LEU A 48 10.43 -14.08 -11.12
N PRO A 49 9.89 -14.15 -12.34
CA PRO A 49 10.66 -14.62 -13.50
C PRO A 49 11.80 -13.64 -13.79
N ALA A 50 12.93 -14.17 -14.28
CA ALA A 50 14.05 -13.33 -14.73
C ALA A 50 13.64 -12.44 -15.91
N PRO A 51 14.29 -11.26 -16.08
CA PRO A 51 14.08 -10.42 -17.25
C PRO A 51 14.35 -11.21 -18.54
N SER A 52 13.50 -11.02 -19.55
CA SER A 52 13.64 -11.68 -20.85
C SER A 52 14.79 -11.15 -21.69
N ASP A 53 15.29 -9.95 -21.36
CA ASP A 53 16.37 -9.25 -22.04
C ASP A 53 17.39 -8.74 -21.00
N PRO A 54 18.65 -9.20 -21.04
CA PRO A 54 19.68 -8.80 -20.08
C PRO A 54 20.13 -7.34 -20.25
N ASP A 55 19.87 -6.71 -21.39
CA ASP A 55 20.32 -5.35 -21.70
C ASP A 55 19.32 -4.27 -21.26
N LEU A 56 18.18 -4.65 -20.68
CA LEU A 56 17.11 -3.71 -20.28
C LEU A 56 17.61 -2.62 -19.33
N ALA A 57 18.45 -2.97 -18.34
CA ALA A 57 18.97 -1.98 -17.40
C ALA A 57 19.87 -0.94 -18.09
N ALA A 58 20.69 -1.38 -19.04
CA ALA A 58 21.54 -0.48 -19.83
C ALA A 58 20.72 0.43 -20.74
N ARG A 59 19.65 -0.10 -21.35
CA ARG A 59 18.70 0.65 -22.17
C ARG A 59 17.92 1.68 -21.37
N ALA A 60 17.38 1.29 -20.21
CA ALA A 60 16.69 2.19 -19.30
C ALA A 60 17.59 3.37 -18.87
N ARG A 61 18.86 3.08 -18.55
CA ARG A 61 19.85 4.10 -18.20
C ARG A 61 20.12 5.06 -19.36
N ALA A 62 20.36 4.52 -20.55
CA ALA A 62 20.57 5.34 -21.75
C ALA A 62 19.35 6.22 -22.08
N ALA A 63 18.13 5.68 -21.93
CA ALA A 63 16.90 6.44 -22.15
C ALA A 63 16.71 7.55 -21.11
N LYS A 64 16.94 7.25 -19.83
CA LYS A 64 16.89 8.24 -18.74
C LYS A 64 17.93 9.35 -18.96
N ASP A 65 19.17 8.99 -19.28
CA ASP A 65 20.26 9.94 -19.56
C ASP A 65 19.94 10.83 -20.77
N SER A 66 19.29 10.28 -21.80
CA SER A 66 18.86 11.04 -22.99
C SER A 66 17.72 12.03 -22.69
N LEU A 67 16.86 11.72 -21.73
CA LEU A 67 15.80 12.64 -21.27
C LEU A 67 16.35 13.72 -20.35
N GLY A 68 17.39 13.42 -19.57
CA GLY A 68 18.04 14.35 -18.64
C GLY A 68 17.04 14.93 -17.65
N ASP A 69 17.15 16.24 -17.39
CA ASP A 69 16.30 16.95 -16.42
C ASP A 69 14.81 17.01 -16.82
N ARG A 70 14.44 16.59 -18.04
CA ARG A 70 13.03 16.54 -18.48
C ARG A 70 12.26 15.39 -17.84
N VAL A 71 12.94 14.38 -17.27
CA VAL A 71 12.29 13.24 -16.62
C VAL A 71 12.62 13.20 -15.13
N PHE A 72 11.61 12.90 -14.32
CA PHE A 72 11.76 12.65 -12.89
C PHE A 72 11.09 11.33 -12.53
N VAL A 73 11.85 10.39 -11.98
CA VAL A 73 11.41 9.03 -11.68
C VAL A 73 11.12 8.88 -10.19
N LEU A 74 9.89 8.51 -9.87
CA LEU A 74 9.42 8.31 -8.49
C LEU A 74 9.27 6.83 -8.19
N GLY A 75 9.97 6.33 -7.17
CA GLY A 75 9.91 4.92 -6.75
C GLY A 75 9.20 4.74 -5.42
N HIS A 76 8.13 3.93 -5.38
CA HIS A 76 7.54 3.54 -4.10
C HIS A 76 8.42 2.54 -3.35
N HIS A 77 8.40 2.57 -2.01
CA HIS A 77 9.18 1.66 -1.14
C HIS A 77 8.94 0.16 -1.41
N TYR A 78 7.78 -0.22 -1.94
CA TYR A 78 7.45 -1.62 -2.26
C TYR A 78 7.90 -2.06 -3.65
N GLN A 79 8.47 -1.14 -4.43
CA GLN A 79 8.83 -1.44 -5.80
C GLN A 79 10.08 -2.33 -5.87
N ARG A 80 10.21 -3.09 -6.95
CA ARG A 80 11.33 -3.99 -7.22
C ARG A 80 12.64 -3.23 -7.26
N ASP A 81 13.72 -3.83 -6.74
CA ASP A 81 15.03 -3.16 -6.70
C ASP A 81 15.57 -2.84 -8.10
N GLU A 82 15.30 -3.69 -9.09
CA GLU A 82 15.65 -3.45 -10.51
C GLU A 82 14.99 -2.20 -11.12
N VAL A 83 13.90 -1.71 -10.52
CA VAL A 83 13.23 -0.46 -10.93
C VAL A 83 13.59 0.68 -9.99
N VAL A 84 13.63 0.42 -8.67
CA VAL A 84 13.95 1.42 -7.64
C VAL A 84 15.35 2.00 -7.84
N GLU A 85 16.31 1.25 -8.39
CA GLU A 85 17.65 1.79 -8.69
C GLU A 85 17.65 2.96 -9.68
N PHE A 86 16.58 3.10 -10.47
CA PHE A 86 16.39 4.22 -11.40
C PHE A 86 15.60 5.39 -10.80
N ALA A 87 15.05 5.24 -9.59
CA ALA A 87 14.26 6.29 -8.95
C ALA A 87 15.15 7.46 -8.52
N ASP A 88 14.74 8.68 -8.84
CA ASP A 88 15.39 9.91 -8.35
C ASP A 88 15.01 10.17 -6.88
N VAL A 89 13.79 9.77 -6.49
CA VAL A 89 13.32 9.80 -5.10
C VAL A 89 12.57 8.52 -4.79
N THR A 90 12.84 7.97 -3.60
CA THR A 90 12.06 6.88 -2.99
C THR A 90 11.24 7.39 -1.80
N GLY A 91 10.00 6.93 -1.68
CA GLY A 91 9.11 7.37 -0.62
C GLY A 91 7.80 6.60 -0.51
N ASP A 92 6.99 6.99 0.47
CA ASP A 92 5.58 6.64 0.52
C ASP A 92 4.77 7.44 -0.53
N SER A 93 3.52 7.03 -0.77
CA SER A 93 2.63 7.62 -1.78
C SER A 93 2.56 9.15 -1.72
N PHE A 94 2.60 9.71 -0.50
CA PHE A 94 2.39 11.11 -0.26
C PHE A 94 3.65 11.94 -0.49
N LYS A 95 4.79 11.49 0.04
CA LYS A 95 6.10 12.11 -0.24
C LYS A 95 6.33 12.19 -1.74
N LEU A 96 6.07 11.10 -2.47
CA LEU A 96 6.28 11.05 -3.91
C LEU A 96 5.43 12.08 -4.67
N ALA A 97 4.15 12.22 -4.33
CA ALA A 97 3.27 13.19 -5.00
C ALA A 97 3.71 14.65 -4.75
N ARG A 98 4.24 14.96 -3.55
CA ARG A 98 4.82 16.28 -3.25
C ARG A 98 6.11 16.54 -4.00
N GLU A 99 6.99 15.55 -4.10
CA GLU A 99 8.25 15.67 -4.82
C GLU A 99 8.01 15.87 -6.32
N ALA A 100 6.98 15.24 -6.91
CA ALA A 100 6.54 15.52 -8.28
C ALA A 100 6.21 17.02 -8.48
N ALA A 101 5.39 17.58 -7.59
CA ALA A 101 4.95 18.97 -7.68
C ALA A 101 6.08 19.97 -7.39
N ALA A 102 7.10 19.57 -6.61
CA ALA A 102 8.27 20.38 -6.31
C ALA A 102 9.30 20.45 -7.45
N ARG A 103 9.05 19.78 -8.57
CA ARG A 103 9.94 19.68 -9.75
C ARG A 103 9.28 20.20 -11.03
N PRO A 104 8.88 21.48 -11.10
CA PRO A 104 8.19 22.05 -12.25
C PRO A 104 9.01 22.01 -13.55
N GLU A 105 10.34 21.85 -13.46
CA GLU A 105 11.24 21.69 -14.61
C GLU A 105 11.12 20.33 -15.31
N ALA A 106 10.63 19.30 -14.62
CA ALA A 106 10.49 17.96 -15.16
C ALA A 106 9.19 17.86 -15.98
N GLU A 107 9.32 17.78 -17.30
CA GLU A 107 8.19 17.60 -18.23
C GLU A 107 7.48 16.25 -18.01
N PHE A 108 8.22 15.20 -17.66
CA PHE A 108 7.70 13.85 -17.49
C PHE A 108 7.93 13.36 -16.07
N ILE A 109 6.86 12.94 -15.40
CA ILE A 109 6.92 12.29 -14.09
C ILE A 109 6.63 10.81 -14.30
N VAL A 110 7.65 9.96 -14.22
CA VAL A 110 7.48 8.50 -14.34
C VAL A 110 7.23 7.93 -12.96
N PHE A 111 6.00 7.48 -12.70
CA PHE A 111 5.58 7.02 -11.39
C PHE A 111 5.70 5.49 -11.29
N CYS A 112 6.76 5.00 -10.66
CA CYS A 112 7.00 3.58 -10.40
C CYS A 112 6.26 3.13 -9.11
N GLY A 113 4.94 3.07 -9.22
CA GLY A 113 4.01 2.68 -8.16
C GLY A 113 2.72 2.11 -8.73
N VAL A 114 1.58 2.50 -8.18
CA VAL A 114 0.24 2.06 -8.62
C VAL A 114 -0.64 3.25 -9.03
N HIS A 115 -1.73 2.97 -9.75
CA HIS A 115 -2.58 3.93 -10.44
C HIS A 115 -3.00 5.13 -9.58
N PHE A 116 -3.59 4.90 -8.40
CA PHE A 116 -4.05 5.99 -7.55
C PHE A 116 -2.92 6.92 -7.06
N MET A 117 -1.68 6.41 -6.98
CA MET A 117 -0.53 7.22 -6.58
C MET A 117 -0.15 8.15 -7.73
N ALA A 118 -0.17 7.65 -8.95
CA ALA A 118 0.04 8.45 -10.16
C ALA A 118 -1.09 9.49 -10.35
N GLU A 119 -2.35 9.13 -10.09
CA GLU A 119 -3.46 10.11 -10.05
C GLU A 119 -3.19 11.22 -9.02
N SER A 120 -2.68 10.85 -7.84
CA SER A 120 -2.38 11.85 -6.80
C SER A 120 -1.22 12.77 -7.18
N ALA A 121 -0.25 12.26 -7.95
CA ALA A 121 0.80 13.10 -8.53
C ALA A 121 0.20 14.05 -9.56
N ASP A 122 -0.61 13.55 -10.50
CA ASP A 122 -1.26 14.35 -11.55
C ASP A 122 -2.09 15.49 -10.95
N ILE A 123 -2.89 15.18 -9.92
CA ILE A 123 -3.72 16.16 -9.19
C ILE A 123 -2.89 17.27 -8.56
N LEU A 124 -1.65 17.00 -8.11
CA LEU A 124 -0.79 17.97 -7.43
C LEU A 124 0.16 18.72 -8.36
N THR A 125 0.59 18.09 -9.45
CA THR A 125 1.47 18.68 -10.46
C THR A 125 0.78 19.77 -11.28
N SER A 126 1.55 20.44 -12.14
CA SER A 126 1.05 21.44 -13.08
C SER A 126 0.71 20.82 -14.44
N ASP A 127 -0.14 21.49 -15.23
CA ASP A 127 -0.54 21.07 -16.58
C ASP A 127 0.63 20.86 -17.56
N SER A 128 1.80 21.44 -17.28
CA SER A 128 3.02 21.23 -18.08
C SER A 128 3.72 19.90 -17.81
N GLN A 129 3.42 19.26 -16.68
CA GLN A 129 4.00 17.99 -16.27
C GLN A 129 3.07 16.85 -16.68
N LYS A 130 3.61 15.81 -17.29
CA LYS A 130 2.85 14.64 -17.73
C LYS A 130 3.22 13.46 -16.85
N VAL A 131 2.25 12.97 -16.08
CA VAL A 131 2.44 11.80 -15.21
C VAL A 131 2.24 10.54 -16.03
N VAL A 132 3.26 9.67 -16.05
CA VAL A 132 3.29 8.42 -16.80
C VAL A 132 3.38 7.26 -15.83
N LEU A 133 2.45 6.31 -15.97
CA LEU A 133 2.48 5.03 -15.25
C LEU A 133 2.97 3.92 -16.20
N PRO A 134 4.13 3.28 -15.93
CA PRO A 134 4.69 2.29 -16.87
C PRO A 134 3.74 1.14 -17.25
N ASP A 135 2.86 0.71 -16.34
CA ASP A 135 1.79 -0.25 -16.63
C ASP A 135 0.45 0.22 -16.03
N LEU A 136 -0.54 0.50 -16.89
CA LEU A 136 -1.88 0.92 -16.46
C LEU A 136 -2.63 -0.13 -15.63
N ALA A 137 -2.26 -1.40 -15.74
CA ALA A 137 -2.84 -2.46 -14.93
C ALA A 137 -2.21 -2.56 -13.52
N ALA A 138 -1.21 -1.72 -13.19
CA ALA A 138 -0.70 -1.56 -11.83
C ALA A 138 -1.72 -0.83 -10.94
N GLY A 139 -2.85 -1.49 -10.63
CA GLY A 139 -3.90 -0.99 -9.75
C GLY A 139 -3.60 -1.21 -8.26
N CYS A 140 -4.63 -1.10 -7.41
CA CYS A 140 -4.54 -1.51 -6.02
C CYS A 140 -5.84 -2.18 -5.64
N SER A 141 -5.77 -3.49 -5.35
CA SER A 141 -6.94 -4.30 -5.02
C SER A 141 -7.79 -3.65 -3.93
N MET A 142 -7.17 -3.02 -2.95
CA MET A 142 -7.84 -2.34 -1.85
C MET A 142 -8.48 -1.01 -2.26
N ALA A 143 -7.83 -0.19 -3.10
CA ALA A 143 -8.45 1.02 -3.62
C ALA A 143 -9.70 0.68 -4.44
N ASP A 144 -9.61 -0.39 -5.24
CA ASP A 144 -10.70 -0.89 -6.08
C ASP A 144 -11.85 -1.52 -5.27
N MET A 145 -11.69 -1.74 -3.94
CA MET A 145 -12.78 -2.21 -3.07
C MET A 145 -13.81 -1.13 -2.74
N ALA A 146 -13.53 0.14 -3.02
CA ALA A 146 -14.46 1.25 -2.83
C ALA A 146 -14.69 1.97 -4.17
N ALA A 147 -15.70 1.52 -4.92
CA ALA A 147 -16.11 2.21 -6.14
C ALA A 147 -17.02 3.41 -5.83
N ILE A 148 -16.89 4.51 -6.58
CA ILE A 148 -17.62 5.76 -6.33
C ILE A 148 -19.13 5.57 -6.25
N ASN A 149 -19.72 4.77 -7.15
CA ASN A 149 -21.15 4.47 -7.12
C ASN A 149 -21.59 3.80 -5.80
N GLN A 150 -20.76 2.90 -5.26
CA GLN A 150 -21.05 2.25 -3.98
C GLN A 150 -20.91 3.24 -2.82
N VAL A 151 -19.96 4.17 -2.89
CA VAL A 151 -19.75 5.19 -1.86
C VAL A 151 -20.91 6.20 -1.86
N GLU A 152 -21.39 6.61 -3.03
CA GLU A 152 -22.61 7.43 -3.15
C GLU A 152 -23.85 6.71 -2.60
N ASP A 153 -24.00 5.40 -2.86
CA ASP A 153 -25.08 4.57 -2.30
C ASP A 153 -24.98 4.46 -0.77
N ALA A 154 -23.76 4.31 -0.25
CA ALA A 154 -23.51 4.29 1.18
C ALA A 154 -23.87 5.64 1.80
N TRP A 155 -23.47 6.75 1.18
CA TRP A 155 -23.82 8.09 1.65
C TRP A 155 -25.33 8.31 1.69
N ARG A 156 -26.07 7.91 0.65
CA ARG A 156 -27.54 7.92 0.65
C ARG A 156 -28.14 7.09 1.79
N THR A 157 -27.49 5.99 2.17
CA THR A 157 -27.90 5.20 3.35
C THR A 157 -27.70 6.00 4.64
N LEU A 158 -26.60 6.76 4.77
CA LEU A 158 -26.36 7.63 5.92
C LEU A 158 -27.37 8.79 5.99
N GLU A 159 -27.77 9.34 4.84
CA GLU A 159 -28.82 10.35 4.74
C GLU A 159 -30.17 9.81 5.22
N GLN A 160 -30.54 8.60 4.80
CA GLN A 160 -31.77 7.92 5.23
C GLN A 160 -31.77 7.57 6.72
N ALA A 161 -30.59 7.25 7.28
CA ALA A 161 -30.43 7.07 8.71
C ALA A 161 -30.51 8.41 9.49
N GLY A 162 -30.34 9.54 8.81
CA GLY A 162 -30.39 10.88 9.38
C GLY A 162 -29.09 11.34 10.02
N ILE A 163 -27.95 10.76 9.63
CA ILE A 163 -26.63 11.03 10.24
C ILE A 163 -25.60 11.64 9.27
N ALA A 164 -25.92 11.73 7.97
CA ALA A 164 -24.99 12.24 6.96
C ALA A 164 -24.50 13.68 7.23
N ALA A 165 -25.36 14.54 7.82
CA ALA A 165 -24.99 15.91 8.17
C ALA A 165 -23.92 15.99 9.28
N ASP A 166 -23.90 14.99 10.17
CA ASP A 166 -22.96 14.87 11.29
C ASP A 166 -21.85 13.85 11.01
N THR A 167 -21.71 13.41 9.76
CA THR A 167 -20.69 12.46 9.30
C THR A 167 -19.63 13.19 8.47
N LEU A 168 -18.34 12.94 8.75
CA LEU A 168 -17.25 13.31 7.85
C LEU A 168 -16.61 12.07 7.21
N PRO A 169 -16.40 12.04 5.88
CA PRO A 169 -15.59 11.02 5.27
C PRO A 169 -14.10 11.27 5.52
N VAL A 170 -13.37 10.23 5.88
CA VAL A 170 -11.90 10.21 5.90
C VAL A 170 -11.46 9.08 5.00
N THR A 171 -10.82 9.40 3.88
CA THR A 171 -10.33 8.38 2.95
C THR A 171 -8.83 8.21 3.07
N TYR A 172 -8.37 6.97 3.04
CA TYR A 172 -6.96 6.64 2.96
C TYR A 172 -6.42 7.02 1.57
N MET A 173 -5.14 7.40 1.50
CA MET A 173 -4.43 7.75 0.28
C MET A 173 -4.57 6.68 -0.80
N ASN A 174 -4.67 5.42 -0.38
CA ASN A 174 -4.93 4.24 -1.21
C ASN A 174 -6.40 4.14 -1.61
N SER A 175 -6.89 5.17 -2.32
CA SER A 175 -8.22 5.30 -2.90
C SER A 175 -8.11 6.02 -4.24
N SER A 176 -9.03 5.78 -5.16
CA SER A 176 -9.06 6.45 -6.47
C SER A 176 -9.35 7.96 -6.35
N ALA A 177 -9.03 8.70 -7.41
CA ALA A 177 -9.24 10.15 -7.48
C ALA A 177 -10.71 10.56 -7.23
N ASP A 178 -11.67 9.78 -7.73
CA ASP A 178 -13.11 10.01 -7.53
C ASP A 178 -13.54 9.87 -6.05
N ILE A 179 -12.97 8.92 -5.29
CA ILE A 179 -13.19 8.80 -3.85
C ILE A 179 -12.57 9.96 -3.08
N LYS A 180 -11.38 10.43 -3.50
CA LYS A 180 -10.77 11.65 -2.94
C LYS A 180 -11.65 12.87 -3.23
N ALA A 181 -12.20 12.98 -4.44
CA ALA A 181 -13.12 14.05 -4.83
C ALA A 181 -14.41 14.01 -4.03
N PHE A 182 -15.05 12.84 -3.88
CA PHE A 182 -16.19 12.64 -3.01
C PHE A 182 -15.88 13.12 -1.59
N THR A 183 -14.74 12.67 -1.03
CA THR A 183 -14.30 13.08 0.31
C THR A 183 -14.17 14.60 0.42
N GLY A 184 -13.58 15.25 -0.58
CA GLY A 184 -13.41 16.71 -0.63
C GLY A 184 -14.74 17.46 -0.66
N ARG A 185 -15.69 17.01 -1.50
CA ARG A 185 -17.05 17.56 -1.64
C ARG A 185 -17.84 17.50 -0.34
N HIS A 186 -17.65 16.44 0.43
CA HIS A 186 -18.32 16.22 1.72
C HIS A 186 -17.54 16.78 2.92
N GLY A 187 -16.59 17.70 2.69
CA GLY A 187 -15.86 18.38 3.77
C GLY A 187 -14.80 17.53 4.46
N GLY A 188 -14.56 16.31 4.00
CA GLY A 188 -13.62 15.36 4.57
C GLY A 188 -12.16 15.61 4.23
N THR A 189 -11.29 14.69 4.65
CA THR A 189 -9.83 14.74 4.42
C THR A 189 -9.29 13.40 3.91
N VAL A 190 -8.17 13.44 3.20
CA VAL A 190 -7.33 12.26 2.95
C VAL A 190 -6.48 11.98 4.19
N CYS A 191 -6.04 10.73 4.38
CA CYS A 191 -5.02 10.36 5.36
C CYS A 191 -4.01 9.35 4.78
N THR A 192 -2.91 9.11 5.48
CA THR A 192 -1.95 8.02 5.27
C THR A 192 -1.87 7.15 6.52
N SER A 193 -1.20 6.01 6.47
CA SER A 193 -0.94 5.21 7.68
C SER A 193 -0.08 5.94 8.71
N SER A 194 0.67 6.98 8.31
CA SER A 194 1.48 7.81 9.21
C SER A 194 0.67 8.89 9.94
N ASN A 195 -0.42 9.40 9.35
CA ASN A 195 -1.19 10.54 9.88
C ASN A 195 -2.68 10.23 10.13
N ALA A 196 -3.11 8.96 10.01
CA ALA A 196 -4.50 8.54 10.22
C ALA A 196 -5.06 9.00 11.58
N ALA A 197 -4.28 8.87 12.66
CA ALA A 197 -4.72 9.29 13.99
C ALA A 197 -4.98 10.81 14.07
N THR A 198 -4.14 11.62 13.42
CA THR A 198 -4.33 13.07 13.35
C THR A 198 -5.55 13.42 12.52
N SER A 199 -5.72 12.77 11.37
CA SER A 199 -6.85 12.98 10.47
C SER A 199 -8.19 12.63 11.13
N LEU A 200 -8.25 11.52 11.86
CA LEU A 200 -9.43 11.13 12.62
C LEU A 200 -9.71 12.09 13.77
N ARG A 201 -8.69 12.50 14.55
CA ARG A 201 -8.87 13.49 15.62
C ARG A 201 -9.47 14.79 15.09
N TRP A 202 -8.93 15.30 13.99
CA TRP A 202 -9.48 16.48 13.31
C TRP A 202 -10.94 16.27 12.88
N ALA A 203 -11.27 15.13 12.27
CA ALA A 203 -12.64 14.85 11.84
C ALA A 203 -13.63 14.87 13.03
N PHE A 204 -13.25 14.27 14.16
CA PHE A 204 -14.07 14.25 15.38
C PHE A 204 -14.15 15.59 16.14
N GLU A 205 -13.42 16.64 15.72
CA GLU A 205 -13.63 17.99 16.27
C GLU A 205 -14.98 18.58 15.83
N SER A 206 -15.49 18.15 14.67
CA SER A 206 -16.70 18.70 14.06
C SER A 206 -17.74 17.66 13.63
N ALA A 207 -17.44 16.36 13.69
CA ALA A 207 -18.36 15.29 13.32
C ALA A 207 -18.65 14.34 14.49
N GLU A 208 -19.89 13.84 14.57
CA GLU A 208 -20.25 12.76 15.50
C GLU A 208 -19.85 11.39 14.95
N HIS A 209 -19.83 11.27 13.62
CA HIS A 209 -19.52 10.04 12.90
C HIS A 209 -18.39 10.25 11.89
N VAL A 210 -17.58 9.20 11.66
CA VAL A 210 -16.61 9.17 10.57
C VAL A 210 -16.87 7.99 9.66
N LEU A 211 -16.99 8.25 8.36
CA LEU A 211 -16.95 7.22 7.31
C LEU A 211 -15.48 7.03 6.88
N PHE A 212 -14.86 5.94 7.30
CA PHE A 212 -13.46 5.64 6.99
C PHE A 212 -13.34 4.66 5.82
N MET A 213 -12.61 5.03 4.77
CA MET A 213 -12.49 4.26 3.52
C MET A 213 -11.04 4.12 3.05
N PRO A 214 -10.71 3.11 2.22
CA PRO A 214 -11.44 1.86 2.07
C PRO A 214 -11.02 0.81 3.12
N ASP A 215 -9.90 1.01 3.82
CA ASP A 215 -9.31 -0.01 4.70
C ASP A 215 -9.94 -0.03 6.11
N GLN A 216 -10.67 -1.10 6.42
CA GLN A 216 -11.31 -1.25 7.72
C GLN A 216 -10.31 -1.42 8.87
N HIS A 217 -9.14 -1.99 8.61
CA HIS A 217 -8.17 -2.35 9.64
C HIS A 217 -7.39 -1.13 10.08
N LEU A 218 -6.90 -0.30 9.15
CA LEU A 218 -6.29 0.99 9.44
C LEU A 218 -7.25 1.85 10.27
N GLY A 219 -8.47 2.05 9.80
CA GLY A 219 -9.47 2.84 10.51
C GLY A 219 -9.78 2.29 11.91
N ARG A 220 -9.98 0.97 12.03
CA ARG A 220 -10.27 0.30 13.31
C ARG A 220 -9.10 0.37 14.28
N ASN A 221 -7.89 0.05 13.82
CA ASN A 221 -6.71 -0.02 14.66
C ASN A 221 -6.34 1.37 15.17
N THR A 222 -6.46 2.40 14.35
CA THR A 222 -6.27 3.79 14.77
C THR A 222 -7.35 4.24 15.75
N ALA A 223 -8.64 4.01 15.43
CA ALA A 223 -9.74 4.40 16.31
C ALA A 223 -9.65 3.75 17.71
N ILE A 224 -9.40 2.45 17.77
CA ILE A 224 -9.33 1.72 19.04
C ILE A 224 -7.99 1.97 19.75
N GLY A 225 -6.88 1.83 19.04
CA GLY A 225 -5.53 1.89 19.61
C GLY A 225 -5.09 3.29 19.98
N ASP A 226 -5.25 4.26 19.08
CA ASP A 226 -4.69 5.61 19.24
C ASP A 226 -5.69 6.61 19.84
N MET A 227 -6.99 6.32 19.75
CA MET A 227 -8.06 7.23 20.18
C MET A 227 -8.92 6.70 21.31
N GLY A 228 -8.79 5.41 21.68
CA GLY A 228 -9.57 4.80 22.75
C GLY A 228 -11.07 4.70 22.45
N ILE A 229 -11.46 4.72 21.17
CA ILE A 229 -12.84 4.43 20.75
C ILE A 229 -13.14 2.97 21.06
N LYS A 230 -14.33 2.69 21.59
CA LYS A 230 -14.67 1.33 21.97
C LYS A 230 -14.90 0.46 20.73
N PRO A 231 -14.55 -0.84 20.76
CA PRO A 231 -14.80 -1.73 19.63
C PRO A 231 -16.27 -1.76 19.19
N GLU A 232 -17.21 -1.65 20.12
CA GLU A 232 -18.66 -1.61 19.83
C GLU A 232 -19.12 -0.33 19.11
N ASP A 233 -18.36 0.76 19.20
CA ASP A 233 -18.64 2.02 18.49
C ASP A 233 -18.11 2.00 17.04
N CYS A 234 -17.47 0.89 16.62
CA CYS A 234 -16.93 0.69 15.28
C CYS A 234 -17.77 -0.34 14.50
N VAL A 235 -18.52 0.11 13.50
CA VAL A 235 -19.31 -0.77 12.61
C VAL A 235 -18.64 -0.91 11.24
N VAL A 236 -18.89 -2.03 10.55
CA VAL A 236 -18.36 -2.27 9.20
C VAL A 236 -19.49 -2.17 8.18
N PHE A 237 -19.33 -1.28 7.21
CA PHE A 237 -20.24 -1.11 6.08
C PHE A 237 -19.80 -2.00 4.92
N ASP A 238 -20.62 -3.01 4.58
CA ASP A 238 -20.39 -3.89 3.43
C ASP A 238 -21.20 -3.41 2.21
N PRO A 239 -20.57 -2.80 1.18
CA PRO A 239 -21.27 -2.25 0.03
C PRO A 239 -22.00 -3.32 -0.81
N ARG A 240 -21.72 -4.61 -0.56
CA ARG A 240 -22.39 -5.73 -1.24
C ARG A 240 -23.73 -6.12 -0.59
N LYS A 241 -24.07 -5.52 0.55
CA LYS A 241 -25.30 -5.80 1.31
C LYS A 241 -26.24 -4.58 1.30
N PRO A 242 -27.56 -4.80 1.31
CA PRO A 242 -28.52 -3.71 1.50
C PRO A 242 -28.22 -2.93 2.78
N GLY A 243 -28.16 -1.60 2.68
CA GLY A 243 -27.85 -0.71 3.82
C GLY A 243 -26.48 -0.96 4.45
N GLY A 244 -25.51 -1.51 3.71
CA GLY A 244 -24.20 -1.87 4.27
C GLY A 244 -24.21 -3.12 5.17
N GLY A 245 -25.35 -3.81 5.27
CA GLY A 245 -25.58 -4.87 6.26
C GLY A 245 -25.81 -4.34 7.68
N LEU A 246 -26.14 -3.05 7.83
CA LEU A 246 -26.36 -2.36 9.10
C LEU A 246 -27.79 -1.82 9.17
N THR A 247 -28.36 -1.76 10.38
CA THR A 247 -29.62 -1.06 10.63
C THR A 247 -29.38 0.44 10.85
N HIS A 248 -30.41 1.27 10.67
CA HIS A 248 -30.31 2.70 10.97
C HIS A 248 -29.96 2.97 12.44
N GLU A 249 -30.39 2.10 13.37
CA GLU A 249 -30.05 2.21 14.79
C GLU A 249 -28.55 1.94 15.03
N GLN A 250 -27.99 0.92 14.38
CA GLN A 250 -26.55 0.64 14.44
C GLN A 250 -25.74 1.80 13.86
N LEU A 251 -26.18 2.38 12.73
CA LEU A 251 -25.51 3.54 12.13
C LEU A 251 -25.52 4.76 13.06
N ARG A 252 -26.64 5.07 13.71
CA ARG A 252 -26.74 6.18 14.68
C ARG A 252 -25.92 5.96 15.94
N ALA A 253 -25.75 4.72 16.37
CA ALA A 253 -24.97 4.39 17.55
C ALA A 253 -23.45 4.38 17.30
N ALA A 254 -23.03 4.15 16.05
CA ALA A 254 -21.63 4.04 15.70
C ALA A 254 -20.92 5.40 15.70
N LYS A 255 -19.65 5.44 16.11
CA LYS A 255 -18.77 6.60 15.88
C LYS A 255 -17.92 6.43 14.62
N MET A 256 -17.49 5.20 14.36
CA MET A 256 -16.68 4.83 13.22
C MET A 256 -17.46 3.90 12.30
N ILE A 257 -17.68 4.32 11.05
CA ILE A 257 -18.27 3.53 9.99
C ILE A 257 -17.14 3.13 9.05
N LEU A 258 -16.69 1.89 9.15
CA LEU A 258 -15.53 1.37 8.44
C LEU A 258 -15.96 0.70 7.14
N TRP A 259 -15.43 1.13 6.01
CA TRP A 259 -15.67 0.46 4.73
C TRP A 259 -15.10 -0.96 4.75
N ARG A 260 -15.82 -1.95 4.22
CA ARG A 260 -15.35 -3.35 4.13
C ARG A 260 -14.28 -3.56 3.04
N GLY A 261 -13.21 -2.78 3.08
CA GLY A 261 -11.98 -3.02 2.32
C GLY A 261 -10.83 -3.42 3.24
N HIS A 262 -9.80 -4.02 2.65
CA HIS A 262 -8.58 -4.42 3.36
C HIS A 262 -7.44 -4.66 2.37
N CYS A 263 -6.20 -4.52 2.83
CA CYS A 263 -5.04 -4.90 2.04
C CYS A 263 -4.85 -6.42 1.99
N SER A 264 -4.72 -6.99 0.78
CA SER A 264 -4.50 -8.42 0.58
C SER A 264 -3.12 -8.90 1.05
N VAL A 265 -2.13 -8.01 1.16
CA VAL A 265 -0.82 -8.34 1.72
C VAL A 265 -0.91 -8.44 3.23
N HIS A 266 -1.39 -7.39 3.90
CA HIS A 266 -1.45 -7.35 5.37
C HIS A 266 -2.55 -8.24 5.97
N GLY A 267 -3.60 -8.54 5.21
CA GLY A 267 -4.66 -9.46 5.62
C GLY A 267 -4.22 -10.93 5.77
N ARG A 268 -3.03 -11.28 5.25
CA ARG A 268 -2.44 -12.62 5.35
C ARG A 268 -1.79 -12.91 6.69
N PHE A 269 -1.24 -11.89 7.35
CA PHE A 269 -0.63 -12.09 8.65
C PHE A 269 -1.70 -12.58 9.63
N THR A 270 -1.37 -13.62 10.38
CA THR A 270 -2.23 -14.17 11.41
C THR A 270 -1.54 -14.11 12.77
N PRO A 271 -2.29 -14.20 13.89
CA PRO A 271 -1.72 -14.28 15.22
C PRO A 271 -0.70 -15.40 15.39
N GLU A 272 -0.85 -16.50 14.64
CA GLU A 272 0.07 -17.64 14.65
C GLU A 272 1.43 -17.29 14.02
N CYS A 273 1.48 -16.40 13.02
CA CYS A 273 2.75 -15.92 12.48
C CYS A 273 3.62 -15.25 13.57
N VAL A 274 2.99 -14.51 14.47
CA VAL A 274 3.66 -13.84 15.60
C VAL A 274 4.15 -14.84 16.63
N ASP A 275 3.34 -15.85 16.95
CA ASP A 275 3.72 -16.90 17.90
C ASP A 275 4.89 -17.73 17.34
N ASP A 276 4.80 -18.13 16.07
CA ASP A 276 5.80 -18.91 15.36
C ASP A 276 7.18 -18.21 15.32
N VAL A 277 7.21 -16.90 15.03
CA VAL A 277 8.49 -16.17 14.95
C VAL A 277 9.12 -15.99 16.34
N ARG A 278 8.30 -15.81 17.38
CA ARG A 278 8.77 -15.71 18.77
C ARG A 278 9.34 -17.04 19.29
N GLU A 279 8.77 -18.17 18.88
CA GLU A 279 9.33 -19.49 19.18
C GLU A 279 10.67 -19.71 18.47
N ARG A 280 10.76 -19.32 17.18
CA ARG A 280 11.98 -19.46 16.37
C ARG A 280 13.10 -18.53 16.79
N ILE A 281 12.77 -17.33 17.26
CA ILE A 281 13.73 -16.26 17.59
C ILE A 281 13.37 -15.68 18.96
N PRO A 282 13.87 -16.28 20.05
CA PRO A 282 13.64 -15.76 21.40
C PRO A 282 14.15 -14.31 21.53
N GLY A 283 13.31 -13.41 22.06
CA GLY A 283 13.62 -11.99 22.25
C GLY A 283 13.48 -11.11 21.00
N VAL A 284 12.84 -11.62 19.93
CA VAL A 284 12.54 -10.83 18.72
C VAL A 284 11.52 -9.72 19.02
N ASN A 285 11.77 -8.52 18.50
CA ASN A 285 10.81 -7.44 18.45
C ASN A 285 9.90 -7.62 17.22
N VAL A 286 8.58 -7.56 17.38
CA VAL A 286 7.63 -7.71 16.30
C VAL A 286 7.02 -6.35 15.97
N ILE A 287 7.21 -5.88 14.74
CA ILE A 287 6.62 -4.64 14.24
C ILE A 287 5.73 -4.92 13.03
N VAL A 288 4.50 -4.41 13.03
CA VAL A 288 3.52 -4.65 11.96
C VAL A 288 2.92 -3.37 11.42
N HIS A 289 2.46 -3.41 10.17
CA HIS A 289 1.73 -2.30 9.57
C HIS A 289 0.31 -2.19 10.17
N PRO A 290 -0.25 -0.97 10.35
CA PRO A 290 -1.62 -0.79 10.88
C PRO A 290 -2.74 -1.32 9.98
N GLU A 291 -2.45 -1.74 8.74
CA GLU A 291 -3.39 -2.44 7.85
C GLU A 291 -3.58 -3.93 8.24
N CYS A 292 -2.76 -4.46 9.16
CA CYS A 292 -2.92 -5.81 9.67
C CYS A 292 -4.20 -5.96 10.50
N LYS A 293 -4.75 -7.19 10.55
CA LYS A 293 -5.89 -7.49 11.42
C LYS A 293 -5.58 -7.14 12.88
N ARG A 294 -6.61 -6.71 13.62
CA ARG A 294 -6.49 -6.25 15.00
C ARG A 294 -5.81 -7.28 15.91
N GLU A 295 -6.16 -8.56 15.76
CA GLU A 295 -5.57 -9.68 16.49
C GLU A 295 -4.05 -9.83 16.29
N VAL A 296 -3.52 -9.44 15.12
CA VAL A 296 -2.07 -9.41 14.84
C VAL A 296 -1.45 -8.18 15.49
N VAL A 297 -2.11 -7.03 15.32
CA VAL A 297 -1.69 -5.76 15.90
C VAL A 297 -1.58 -5.82 17.43
N GLU A 298 -2.52 -6.49 18.09
CA GLU A 298 -2.51 -6.67 19.55
C GLU A 298 -1.41 -7.60 20.05
N LYS A 299 -0.92 -8.51 19.21
CA LYS A 299 0.20 -9.39 19.55
C LYS A 299 1.57 -8.78 19.25
N ALA A 300 1.64 -7.80 18.34
CA ALA A 300 2.88 -7.13 17.96
C ALA A 300 3.38 -6.20 19.08
N ASP A 301 4.70 -5.99 19.12
CA ASP A 301 5.34 -5.08 20.08
C ASP A 301 5.23 -3.63 19.62
N TYR A 302 5.21 -3.42 18.29
CA TYR A 302 5.14 -2.11 17.67
C TYR A 302 4.18 -2.11 16.47
N VAL A 303 3.57 -0.96 16.22
CA VAL A 303 2.72 -0.71 15.05
C VAL A 303 3.23 0.55 14.37
N GLY A 304 3.42 0.51 13.06
CA GLY A 304 3.94 1.66 12.34
C GLY A 304 3.63 1.62 10.85
N SER A 305 3.48 2.82 10.26
CA SER A 305 3.51 2.97 8.81
C SER A 305 4.85 2.49 8.24
N THR A 306 4.96 2.40 6.92
CA THR A 306 6.22 2.08 6.23
C THR A 306 7.39 2.93 6.72
N GLU A 307 7.24 4.26 6.74
CA GLU A 307 8.25 5.18 7.28
C GLU A 307 8.49 4.98 8.78
N GLY A 308 7.44 4.68 9.55
CA GLY A 308 7.54 4.34 10.97
C GLY A 308 8.40 3.09 11.21
N ILE A 309 8.24 2.05 10.39
CA ILE A 309 9.02 0.81 10.44
C ILE A 309 10.50 1.10 10.13
N ILE A 310 10.76 1.86 9.06
CA ILE A 310 12.12 2.24 8.66
C ILE A 310 12.81 3.00 9.80
N LYS A 311 12.13 3.98 10.39
CA LYS A 311 12.66 4.78 11.52
C LYS A 311 12.89 3.94 12.77
N ALA A 312 11.96 3.05 13.12
CA ALA A 312 12.09 2.17 14.27
C ALA A 312 13.31 1.25 14.14
N LEU A 313 13.54 0.69 12.95
CA LEU A 313 14.69 -0.17 12.70
C LEU A 313 16.01 0.62 12.69
N ALA A 314 16.02 1.82 12.10
CA ALA A 314 17.19 2.69 12.09
C ALA A 314 17.61 3.13 13.51
N ALA A 315 16.64 3.31 14.41
CA ALA A 315 16.87 3.65 15.81
C ALA A 315 17.15 2.44 16.72
N ALA A 316 17.05 1.21 16.20
CA ALA A 316 17.23 0.00 16.99
C ALA A 316 18.71 -0.27 17.31
N GLU A 317 18.97 -0.84 18.48
CA GLU A 317 20.31 -1.22 18.92
C GLU A 317 20.94 -2.30 18.01
N PRO A 318 22.24 -2.22 17.71
CA PRO A 318 22.96 -3.30 17.02
C PRO A 318 22.82 -4.65 17.75
N GLY A 319 22.69 -5.73 16.99
CA GLY A 319 22.48 -7.08 17.51
C GLY A 319 21.04 -7.40 17.93
N SER A 320 20.11 -6.44 17.84
CA SER A 320 18.69 -6.69 18.06
C SER A 320 18.08 -7.55 16.93
N ALA A 321 17.02 -8.29 17.26
CA ALA A 321 16.24 -9.08 16.31
C ALA A 321 14.86 -8.44 16.08
N TRP A 322 14.44 -8.41 14.82
CA TRP A 322 13.20 -7.77 14.36
C TRP A 322 12.45 -8.67 13.38
N ALA A 323 11.17 -8.90 13.65
CA ALA A 323 10.23 -9.51 12.71
C ALA A 323 9.29 -8.43 12.18
N ILE A 324 9.28 -8.25 10.86
CA ILE A 324 8.54 -7.16 10.21
C ILE A 324 7.35 -7.72 9.43
N GLY A 325 6.14 -7.29 9.78
CA GLY A 325 4.88 -7.64 9.11
C GLY A 325 4.41 -6.54 8.16
N THR A 326 5.01 -6.47 6.97
CA THR A 326 4.61 -5.56 5.87
C THR A 326 4.89 -6.19 4.50
N GLU A 327 5.09 -5.42 3.43
CA GLU A 327 5.46 -5.94 2.10
C GLU A 327 6.91 -6.47 2.08
N LEU A 328 7.13 -7.60 1.39
CA LEU A 328 8.38 -8.38 1.44
C LEU A 328 9.61 -7.67 0.86
N ASN A 329 9.49 -6.93 -0.25
CA ASN A 329 10.62 -6.24 -0.88
C ASN A 329 11.22 -5.21 0.07
N LEU A 330 10.37 -4.50 0.81
CA LEU A 330 10.83 -3.58 1.84
C LEU A 330 11.60 -4.31 2.95
N VAL A 331 11.08 -5.44 3.44
CA VAL A 331 11.74 -6.18 4.53
C VAL A 331 13.10 -6.74 4.08
N LYS A 332 13.17 -7.27 2.86
CA LYS A 332 14.44 -7.72 2.24
C LYS A 332 15.46 -6.58 2.20
N ARG A 333 15.06 -5.44 1.64
CA ARG A 333 15.92 -4.26 1.54
C ARG A 333 16.37 -3.75 2.91
N LEU A 334 15.48 -3.75 3.91
CA LEU A 334 15.82 -3.36 5.28
C LEU A 334 16.82 -4.32 5.94
N ALA A 335 16.71 -5.63 5.66
CA ALA A 335 17.67 -6.63 6.14
C ALA A 335 19.06 -6.41 5.54
N GLU A 336 19.14 -6.13 4.23
CA GLU A 336 20.40 -5.85 3.54
C GLU A 336 21.05 -4.55 4.02
N GLN A 337 20.25 -3.51 4.29
CA GLN A 337 20.71 -2.21 4.76
C GLN A 337 21.13 -2.20 6.24
N ASN A 338 20.73 -3.21 7.03
CA ASN A 338 21.01 -3.31 8.47
C ASN A 338 21.67 -4.65 8.81
N PRO A 339 22.87 -4.96 8.30
CA PRO A 339 23.53 -6.25 8.52
C PRO A 339 23.95 -6.47 9.99
N ASP A 340 23.96 -5.40 10.79
CA ASP A 340 24.22 -5.42 12.22
C ASP A 340 23.01 -5.89 13.05
N LYS A 341 21.82 -6.07 12.42
CA LYS A 341 20.56 -6.46 13.07
C LYS A 341 20.03 -7.72 12.40
N ARG A 342 19.32 -8.55 13.17
CA ARG A 342 18.64 -9.73 12.61
C ARG A 342 17.23 -9.35 12.17
N VAL A 343 17.05 -9.05 10.89
CA VAL A 343 15.73 -8.71 10.31
C VAL A 343 15.14 -9.94 9.62
N VAL A 344 13.90 -10.27 9.94
CA VAL A 344 13.15 -11.37 9.32
C VAL A 344 11.76 -10.93 8.88
N PHE A 345 11.24 -11.58 7.84
CA PHE A 345 9.84 -11.46 7.45
C PHE A 345 8.94 -12.16 8.47
N LEU A 346 7.79 -11.56 8.80
CA LEU A 346 6.88 -12.12 9.81
C LEU A 346 6.23 -13.44 9.38
N ASP A 347 5.87 -13.58 8.09
CA ASP A 347 5.29 -14.80 7.55
C ASP A 347 6.39 -15.75 7.03
N LYS A 348 6.10 -17.06 7.00
CA LYS A 348 6.92 -18.09 6.36
C LYS A 348 6.65 -18.21 4.86
N THR A 349 5.51 -17.72 4.39
CA THR A 349 5.09 -17.77 2.99
C THR A 349 5.29 -16.43 2.30
N VAL A 350 5.81 -16.48 1.07
CA VAL A 350 6.00 -15.30 0.23
C VAL A 350 4.65 -14.75 -0.23
N CYS A 351 4.44 -13.45 -0.03
CA CYS A 351 3.38 -12.71 -0.72
C CYS A 351 3.93 -11.36 -1.16
N TYR A 352 4.02 -11.18 -2.47
CA TYR A 352 4.29 -9.88 -3.06
C TYR A 352 2.98 -9.11 -3.24
N CYS A 353 3.05 -7.79 -3.20
CA CYS A 353 1.99 -6.98 -3.79
C CYS A 353 1.99 -7.20 -5.31
N SER A 354 1.05 -8.02 -5.81
CA SER A 354 0.99 -8.44 -7.20
C SER A 354 0.86 -7.26 -8.17
N THR A 355 0.23 -6.17 -7.75
CA THR A 355 0.04 -4.97 -8.57
C THR A 355 1.23 -4.02 -8.54
N MET A 356 1.91 -3.85 -7.38
CA MET A 356 3.18 -3.09 -7.33
C MET A 356 4.23 -3.72 -8.24
N ASN A 357 4.36 -5.05 -8.19
CA ASN A 357 5.30 -5.80 -9.01
C ASN A 357 4.98 -5.81 -10.51
N ARG A 358 3.86 -5.22 -10.96
CA ARG A 358 3.59 -5.08 -12.40
C ARG A 358 4.50 -4.07 -13.08
N ILE A 359 4.96 -3.07 -12.32
CA ILE A 359 6.03 -2.20 -12.79
C ILE A 359 7.33 -2.99 -12.73
N ASP A 360 7.65 -3.64 -13.84
CA ASP A 360 8.91 -4.35 -14.04
C ASP A 360 9.84 -3.56 -14.95
N LEU A 361 11.09 -4.03 -15.04
CA LEU A 361 12.11 -3.39 -15.86
C LEU A 361 11.73 -3.30 -17.36
N PRO A 362 11.08 -4.32 -17.99
CA PRO A 362 10.52 -4.19 -19.34
C PRO A 362 9.54 -3.02 -19.53
N HIS A 363 8.49 -2.92 -18.70
CA HIS A 363 7.50 -1.84 -18.82
C HIS A 363 8.14 -0.47 -18.56
N PHE A 364 9.02 -0.39 -17.56
CA PHE A 364 9.76 0.83 -17.24
C PHE A 364 10.64 1.29 -18.41
N THR A 365 11.43 0.37 -18.98
CA THR A 365 12.32 0.66 -20.11
C THR A 365 11.51 1.12 -21.33
N TRP A 366 10.42 0.42 -21.65
CA TRP A 366 9.55 0.78 -22.76
C TRP A 366 8.91 2.17 -22.58
N ALA A 367 8.49 2.52 -21.36
CA ALA A 367 7.96 3.84 -21.07
C ALA A 367 9.02 4.94 -21.32
N LEU A 368 10.24 4.77 -20.83
CA LEU A 368 11.33 5.73 -21.04
C LEU A 368 11.72 5.84 -22.52
N GLU A 369 11.88 4.74 -23.24
CA GLU A 369 12.22 4.74 -24.66
C GLU A 369 11.11 5.41 -25.51
N SER A 370 9.84 5.21 -25.14
CA SER A 370 8.72 5.89 -25.79
C SER A 370 8.79 7.40 -25.60
N LEU A 371 9.13 7.87 -24.39
CA LEU A 371 9.35 9.29 -24.10
C LEU A 371 10.53 9.87 -24.89
N VAL A 372 11.64 9.13 -25.01
CA VAL A 372 12.79 9.51 -25.87
C VAL A 372 12.36 9.65 -27.33
N ALA A 373 11.49 8.76 -27.80
CA ALA A 373 10.91 8.82 -29.14
C ALA A 373 9.86 9.95 -29.31
N GLY A 374 9.59 10.74 -28.26
CA GLY A 374 8.61 11.83 -28.27
C GLY A 374 7.16 11.38 -28.15
N THR A 375 6.91 10.12 -27.77
CA THR A 375 5.57 9.57 -27.56
C THR A 375 5.27 9.44 -26.07
N VAL A 376 4.23 10.14 -25.61
CA VAL A 376 3.75 10.01 -24.24
C VAL A 376 2.80 8.81 -24.18
N VAL A 377 3.20 7.79 -23.43
CA VAL A 377 2.43 6.56 -23.22
C VAL A 377 1.87 6.55 -21.81
N ASN A 378 0.72 5.87 -21.62
CA ASN A 378 0.11 5.65 -20.31
C ASN A 378 0.05 6.92 -19.43
N GLN A 379 -0.30 8.05 -20.05
CA GLN A 379 -0.50 9.29 -19.32
C GLN A 379 -1.70 9.13 -18.40
N ILE A 380 -1.48 9.43 -17.13
CA ILE A 380 -2.56 9.58 -16.15
C ILE A 380 -3.05 11.01 -16.25
N GLU A 381 -4.37 11.16 -16.39
CA GLU A 381 -5.04 12.46 -16.45
C GLU A 381 -6.34 12.36 -15.66
N VAL A 382 -6.45 13.15 -14.60
CA VAL A 382 -7.65 13.27 -13.78
C VAL A 382 -8.47 14.44 -14.28
N ASP A 383 -9.78 14.24 -14.47
CA ASP A 383 -10.63 15.32 -14.98
C ASP A 383 -10.65 16.53 -14.03
N PRO A 384 -10.83 17.76 -14.54
CA PRO A 384 -10.66 18.97 -13.73
C PRO A 384 -11.57 19.07 -12.50
N ASP A 385 -12.80 18.54 -12.55
CA ASP A 385 -13.71 18.62 -11.41
C ASP A 385 -13.31 17.63 -10.32
N THR A 386 -12.98 16.38 -10.71
CA THR A 386 -12.41 15.40 -9.79
C THR A 386 -11.11 15.90 -9.18
N ALA A 387 -10.20 16.43 -10.00
CA ALA A 387 -8.92 16.97 -9.54
C ALA A 387 -9.12 18.13 -8.55
N HIS A 388 -10.06 19.04 -8.81
CA HIS A 388 -10.38 20.14 -7.90
C HIS A 388 -10.79 19.64 -6.51
N TRP A 389 -11.79 18.76 -6.44
CA TRP A 389 -12.30 18.28 -5.16
C TRP A 389 -11.33 17.32 -4.46
N ALA A 390 -10.59 16.50 -5.20
CA ALA A 390 -9.56 15.65 -4.63
C ALA A 390 -8.42 16.48 -4.03
N ARG A 391 -8.01 17.57 -4.71
CA ARG A 391 -7.04 18.53 -4.20
C ARG A 391 -7.54 19.19 -2.90
N VAL A 392 -8.82 19.55 -2.81
CA VAL A 392 -9.39 20.07 -1.54
C VAL A 392 -9.22 19.09 -0.38
N ALA A 393 -9.45 17.78 -0.59
CA ALA A 393 -9.26 16.76 0.44
C ALA A 393 -7.77 16.52 0.78
N LEU A 394 -6.89 16.58 -0.21
CA LEU A 394 -5.44 16.46 -0.04
C LEU A 394 -4.86 17.68 0.68
N ASP A 395 -5.26 18.90 0.32
CA ASP A 395 -4.81 20.14 0.96
C ASP A 395 -5.26 20.22 2.41
N ARG A 396 -6.43 19.67 2.75
CA ARG A 396 -6.84 19.52 4.16
C ARG A 396 -5.89 18.61 4.92
N MET A 397 -5.55 17.45 4.36
CA MET A 397 -4.55 16.55 4.95
C MET A 397 -3.24 17.30 5.18
N LEU A 398 -2.77 18.09 4.20
CA LEU A 398 -1.55 18.90 4.30
C LEU A 398 -1.58 19.96 5.40
N ALA A 399 -2.76 20.53 5.68
CA ALA A 399 -2.94 21.53 6.70
C ALA A 399 -2.91 20.95 8.12
N LEU A 400 -3.01 19.62 8.27
CA LEU A 400 -3.02 18.98 9.59
C LEU A 400 -1.61 18.87 10.20
N PRO A 401 -1.47 18.96 11.53
CA PRO A 401 -0.17 18.83 12.20
C PRO A 401 0.46 17.45 11.99
N GLY A 402 1.71 17.42 11.52
CA GLY A 402 2.45 16.17 11.32
C GLY A 402 2.09 15.42 10.02
N ALA A 403 1.49 16.11 9.06
CA ALA A 403 1.30 15.63 7.68
C ALA A 403 2.60 15.55 6.88
#